data_AF-A0A9D6DBJ3-F1
#
_entry.id   AF-A0A9D6DBJ3-F1
#
_cell.length_a   1.000
_cell.length_b   1.000
_cell.length_c   1.000
_cell.angle_alpha   90.00
_cell.angle_beta   90.00
_cell.angle_gamma   90.00
#
_symmetry.space_group_name_H-M   'P 1'
#
loop_
_entity.id
_entity.type
_entity.pdbx_description
1 polymer ?
#
loop_
_entity_poly.entity_id
_entity_poly.type
_entity_poly.pdbx_seq_one_letter_code
_entity_poly.pdbx_strand_id
1 'polypeptide(L)'
;MGPSLSFTVKDVCNALGGVSRSRVHAWTQLPPFSYMETMERSARHFTIADLLTMTVLQMLEDKFLIKSRLLGQLSAGIHRYLQEPNPVSAEEWVFIRLADGNTSRVEAMLFGESGWVFDMAEERKRINVYLGVAPLQRELVLVADMHTRAR
;
A
#
# COMPACT_ATOMS: atom_id res chain seq x y z
N MET A 1 16.64 -13.47 1.73
CA MET A 1 15.41 -13.25 0.94
C MET A 1 14.36 -14.22 1.44
N GLY A 2 13.41 -13.72 2.24
CA GLY A 2 12.25 -14.54 2.65
C GLY A 2 11.31 -14.78 1.47
N PRO A 3 10.45 -15.80 1.52
CA PRO A 3 9.47 -16.05 0.45
C PRO A 3 8.59 -14.81 0.24
N SER A 4 8.41 -14.39 -1.01
CA SER A 4 7.47 -13.33 -1.36
C SER A 4 6.06 -13.82 -1.06
N LEU A 5 5.41 -13.23 -0.06
CA LEU A 5 4.01 -13.50 0.27
C LEU A 5 3.14 -13.21 -0.96
N SER A 6 2.32 -14.18 -1.34
CA SER A 6 1.45 -14.14 -2.51
C SER A 6 0.01 -14.40 -2.09
N PHE A 7 -0.92 -13.54 -2.48
CA PHE A 7 -2.32 -13.58 -2.02
C PHE A 7 -3.27 -13.94 -3.17
N THR A 8 -4.35 -14.64 -2.85
CA THR A 8 -5.44 -14.90 -3.80
C THR A 8 -6.46 -13.76 -3.77
N VAL A 9 -7.37 -13.72 -4.75
CA VAL A 9 -8.53 -12.79 -4.73
C VAL A 9 -9.34 -12.92 -3.44
N LYS A 10 -9.47 -14.14 -2.88
CA LYS A 10 -10.21 -14.36 -1.63
C LYS A 10 -9.52 -13.66 -0.46
N ASP A 11 -8.19 -13.76 -0.39
CA ASP A 11 -7.40 -13.13 0.66
C ASP A 11 -7.49 -11.60 0.56
N VAL A 12 -7.44 -11.06 -0.66
CA VAL A 12 -7.66 -9.63 -0.92
C VAL A 12 -9.05 -9.19 -0.45
N CYS A 13 -10.11 -9.94 -0.79
CA CYS A 13 -11.48 -9.62 -0.36
C CYS A 13 -11.57 -9.54 1.17
N ASN A 14 -10.99 -10.53 1.86
CA ASN A 14 -11.00 -10.61 3.32
C ASN A 14 -10.18 -9.48 3.96
N ALA A 15 -8.97 -9.22 3.46
CA ALA A 15 -8.07 -8.19 3.96
C ALA A 15 -8.65 -6.76 3.84
N LEU A 16 -9.50 -6.55 2.84
CA LEU A 16 -10.14 -5.25 2.56
C LEU A 16 -11.53 -5.11 3.20
N GLY A 17 -11.83 -5.92 4.23
CA GLY A 17 -13.09 -5.81 4.97
C GLY A 17 -14.29 -6.44 4.25
N GLY A 18 -14.06 -7.47 3.42
CA GLY A 18 -15.12 -8.21 2.74
C GLY A 18 -15.59 -7.58 1.43
N VAL A 19 -14.72 -6.82 0.73
CA VAL A 19 -15.06 -6.28 -0.60
C VAL A 19 -15.45 -7.40 -1.57
N SER A 20 -16.36 -7.10 -2.49
CA SER A 20 -16.84 -8.08 -3.45
C SER A 20 -15.76 -8.45 -4.48
N ARG A 21 -15.79 -9.70 -4.93
CA ARG A 21 -14.88 -10.17 -5.99
C ARG A 21 -15.01 -9.35 -7.26
N SER A 22 -16.22 -8.90 -7.61
CA SER A 22 -16.45 -8.04 -8.78
C SER A 22 -15.71 -6.71 -8.67
N ARG A 23 -15.65 -6.12 -7.47
CA ARG A 23 -14.91 -4.88 -7.22
C ARG A 23 -13.41 -5.10 -7.34
N VAL A 24 -12.88 -6.17 -6.76
CA VAL A 24 -11.47 -6.56 -6.94
C VAL A 24 -11.16 -6.78 -8.42
N HIS A 25 -12.03 -7.48 -9.15
CA HIS A 25 -11.88 -7.66 -10.59
C HIS A 25 -11.86 -6.33 -11.35
N ALA A 26 -12.72 -5.36 -11.00
CA ALA A 26 -12.70 -4.04 -11.61
C ALA A 26 -11.35 -3.33 -11.40
N TRP A 27 -10.78 -3.40 -10.19
CA TRP A 27 -9.45 -2.84 -9.94
C TRP A 27 -8.33 -3.56 -10.70
N THR A 28 -8.45 -4.87 -10.93
CA THR A 28 -7.47 -5.59 -11.76
C THR A 28 -7.47 -5.17 -13.23
N GLN A 29 -8.51 -4.47 -13.69
CA GLN A 29 -8.57 -3.86 -15.02
C GLN A 29 -7.91 -2.48 -15.08
N LEU A 30 -7.43 -1.94 -13.95
CA LEU A 30 -6.72 -0.66 -13.89
C LEU A 30 -5.21 -0.86 -14.03
N PRO A 31 -4.46 0.12 -14.55
CA PRO A 31 -3.00 0.11 -14.52
C PRO A 31 -2.42 0.03 -13.09
N PRO A 32 -1.27 -0.62 -12.85
CA PRO A 32 -0.52 -1.43 -13.80
C PRO A 32 -1.06 -2.86 -13.90
N PHE A 33 -2.10 -3.21 -13.12
CA PHE A 33 -2.63 -4.56 -13.01
C PHE A 33 -3.14 -5.13 -14.32
N SER A 34 -3.72 -4.28 -15.18
CA SER A 34 -4.23 -4.65 -16.51
C SER A 34 -3.13 -5.13 -17.46
N TYR A 35 -1.88 -4.73 -17.24
CA TYR A 35 -0.74 -5.08 -18.09
C TYR A 35 0.03 -6.31 -17.59
N MET A 36 -0.31 -6.80 -16.39
CA MET A 36 0.36 -7.97 -15.82
C MET A 36 -0.20 -9.22 -16.47
N GLU A 37 0.66 -9.95 -17.18
CA GLU A 37 0.31 -11.24 -17.77
C GLU A 37 -0.09 -12.23 -16.68
N THR A 38 -1.34 -12.68 -16.71
CA THR A 38 -1.76 -13.88 -15.99
C THR A 38 -1.49 -15.07 -16.89
N MET A 39 -0.55 -15.93 -16.50
CA MET A 39 -0.31 -17.19 -17.20
C MET A 39 -1.62 -18.00 -17.24
N GLU A 40 -2.03 -18.44 -18.42
CA GLU A 40 -3.24 -19.24 -18.60
C GLU A 40 -3.25 -20.41 -17.60
N ARG A 41 -4.38 -20.60 -16.91
CA ARG A 41 -4.62 -21.60 -15.85
C ARG A 41 -4.07 -21.29 -14.45
N SER A 42 -3.36 -20.19 -14.25
CA SER A 42 -2.95 -19.75 -12.92
C SER A 42 -3.94 -18.74 -12.33
N ALA A 43 -4.29 -18.90 -11.05
CA ALA A 43 -4.98 -17.84 -10.32
C ALA A 43 -4.03 -16.64 -10.19
N ARG A 44 -4.57 -15.42 -10.36
CA ARG A 44 -3.78 -14.21 -10.14
C ARG A 44 -3.33 -14.16 -8.68
N HIS A 45 -2.03 -13.98 -8.49
CA HIS A 45 -1.43 -13.77 -7.17
C HIS A 45 -1.12 -12.29 -6.98
N PHE A 46 -1.39 -11.79 -5.78
CA PHE A 46 -1.16 -10.40 -5.41
C PHE A 46 -0.02 -10.31 -4.39
N THR A 47 0.75 -9.25 -4.48
CA THR A 47 1.79 -8.88 -3.51
C THR A 47 1.22 -7.97 -2.41
N ILE A 48 2.03 -7.66 -1.40
CA ILE A 48 1.65 -6.67 -0.36
C ILE A 48 1.43 -5.29 -1.00
N ALA A 49 2.26 -4.90 -1.96
CA ALA A 49 2.10 -3.62 -2.66
C ALA A 49 0.76 -3.57 -3.44
N ASP A 50 0.36 -4.68 -4.06
CA ASP A 50 -0.95 -4.77 -4.73
C ASP A 50 -2.09 -4.61 -3.73
N LEU A 51 -1.98 -5.26 -2.56
CA LEU A 51 -2.99 -5.20 -1.50
C LEU A 51 -3.13 -3.79 -0.91
N LEU A 52 -2.00 -3.11 -0.67
CA LEU A 52 -1.98 -1.71 -0.23
C LEU A 52 -2.54 -0.78 -1.31
N THR A 53 -2.22 -1.04 -2.58
CA THR A 53 -2.77 -0.26 -3.70
C THR A 53 -4.29 -0.38 -3.74
N MET A 54 -4.82 -1.59 -3.64
CA MET A 54 -6.28 -1.81 -3.60
C MET A 54 -6.93 -1.20 -2.36
N THR A 55 -6.21 -1.12 -1.23
CA THR A 55 -6.65 -0.37 -0.05
C THR A 55 -6.83 1.11 -0.36
N VAL A 56 -5.85 1.73 -1.04
CA VAL A 56 -5.94 3.13 -1.45
C VAL A 56 -7.07 3.33 -2.47
N LEU A 57 -7.22 2.44 -3.46
CA LEU A 57 -8.32 2.52 -4.43
C LEU A 57 -9.70 2.41 -3.75
N GLN A 58 -9.85 1.51 -2.78
CA GLN A 58 -11.05 1.42 -1.96
C GLN A 58 -11.32 2.73 -1.21
N MET A 59 -10.30 3.32 -0.60
CA MET A 59 -10.44 4.59 0.12
C MET A 59 -10.87 5.73 -0.82
N LEU A 60 -10.26 5.82 -2.00
CA LEU A 60 -10.59 6.81 -3.03
C LEU A 60 -12.05 6.66 -3.53
N GLU A 61 -12.52 5.43 -3.72
CA GLU A 61 -13.91 5.15 -4.08
C GLU A 61 -14.88 5.46 -2.92
N ASP A 62 -14.63 4.93 -1.73
CA ASP A 62 -15.59 4.91 -0.63
C ASP A 62 -15.66 6.25 0.12
N LYS A 63 -14.51 6.91 0.34
CA LYS A 63 -14.44 8.17 1.09
C LYS A 63 -14.50 9.40 0.20
N PHE A 64 -13.91 9.32 -0.99
CA PHE A 64 -13.79 10.46 -1.90
C PHE A 64 -14.71 10.36 -3.12
N LEU A 65 -15.52 9.29 -3.24
CA LEU A 65 -16.49 9.07 -4.31
C LEU A 65 -15.88 9.14 -5.72
N ILE A 66 -14.62 8.74 -5.83
CA ILE A 66 -13.87 8.78 -7.09
C ILE A 66 -14.35 7.67 -8.02
N LYS A 67 -14.59 8.03 -9.29
CA LYS A 67 -15.09 7.12 -10.32
C LYS A 67 -13.94 6.40 -11.05
N SER A 68 -14.29 5.26 -11.66
CA SER A 68 -13.38 4.35 -12.38
C SER A 68 -12.41 5.03 -13.34
N ARG A 69 -12.84 6.04 -14.11
CA ARG A 69 -11.96 6.77 -15.04
C ARG A 69 -10.78 7.43 -14.32
N LEU A 70 -11.04 8.11 -13.21
CA LEU A 70 -10.01 8.81 -12.47
C LEU A 70 -9.15 7.80 -11.71
N LEU A 71 -9.73 6.73 -11.15
CA LEU A 71 -8.95 5.64 -10.56
C LEU A 71 -7.93 5.05 -11.55
N GLY A 72 -8.32 4.84 -12.81
CA GLY A 72 -7.42 4.33 -13.85
C GLY A 72 -6.25 5.27 -14.17
N GLN A 73 -6.43 6.58 -13.96
CA GLN A 73 -5.34 7.55 -14.10
C GLN A 73 -4.38 7.50 -12.90
N LEU A 74 -4.90 7.27 -11.70
CA LEU A 74 -4.11 7.34 -10.46
C LEU A 74 -3.41 6.03 -10.11
N SER A 75 -4.02 4.89 -10.46
CA SER A 75 -3.66 3.58 -9.93
C SER A 75 -2.21 3.16 -10.19
N ALA A 76 -1.64 3.51 -11.35
CA ALA A 76 -0.23 3.22 -11.66
C ALA A 76 0.76 4.02 -10.82
N GLY A 77 0.49 5.30 -10.55
CA GLY A 77 1.35 6.14 -9.72
C GLY A 77 1.33 5.70 -8.26
N ILE A 78 0.14 5.37 -7.76
CA ILE A 78 -0.06 4.83 -6.40
C ILE A 78 0.71 3.52 -6.24
N HIS A 79 0.52 2.59 -7.18
CA HIS A 79 1.18 1.29 -7.13
C HIS A 79 2.70 1.41 -7.14
N ARG A 80 3.25 2.25 -8.03
CA ARG A 80 4.69 2.51 -8.11
C ARG A 80 5.25 2.99 -6.78
N TYR A 81 4.60 3.98 -6.15
CA TYR A 81 5.00 4.48 -4.85
C TYR A 81 4.98 3.40 -3.75
N LEU A 82 3.96 2.52 -3.77
CA LEU A 82 3.83 1.46 -2.77
C LEU A 82 4.75 0.27 -2.99
N GLN A 83 5.30 0.09 -4.20
CA GLN A 83 6.34 -0.89 -4.49
C GLN A 83 7.73 -0.44 -4.01
N GLU A 84 7.96 0.87 -3.91
CA GLU A 84 9.25 1.39 -3.45
C GLU A 84 9.47 1.04 -1.96
N PRO A 85 10.70 0.61 -1.59
CA PRO A 85 11.04 0.35 -0.20
C PRO A 85 10.98 1.66 0.59
N ASN A 86 9.87 1.87 1.30
CA ASN A 86 9.72 3.03 2.16
C ASN A 86 10.15 2.70 3.60
N PRO A 87 10.90 3.59 4.27
CA PRO A 87 11.25 3.40 5.66
C PRO A 87 9.97 3.33 6.49
N VAL A 88 9.83 2.29 7.30
CA VAL A 88 8.70 2.13 8.22
C VAL A 88 8.75 3.28 9.21
N SER A 89 7.82 4.22 9.07
CA SER A 89 7.70 5.38 9.94
C SER A 89 6.40 5.28 10.73
N ALA A 90 6.37 5.89 11.91
CA ALA A 90 5.15 6.01 12.70
C ALA A 90 4.08 6.84 11.98
N GLU A 91 4.50 7.73 11.09
CA GLU A 91 3.63 8.60 10.30
C GLU A 91 4.05 8.58 8.83
N GLU A 92 3.11 8.27 7.94
CA GLU A 92 3.33 8.21 6.50
C GLU A 92 2.20 8.94 5.77
N TRP A 93 2.31 10.27 5.72
CA TRP A 93 1.43 11.08 4.90
C TRP A 93 1.84 10.96 3.44
N VAL A 94 0.89 10.60 2.59
CA VAL A 94 1.08 10.41 1.15
C VAL A 94 0.20 11.40 0.40
N PHE A 95 0.79 12.07 -0.59
CA PHE A 95 0.11 12.96 -1.52
C PHE A 95 -0.08 12.27 -2.87
N ILE A 96 -1.31 12.26 -3.39
CA ILE A 96 -1.63 11.88 -4.77
C ILE A 96 -2.03 13.13 -5.54
N ARG A 97 -1.25 13.49 -6.56
CA ARG A 97 -1.55 14.60 -7.46
C ARG A 97 -2.71 14.27 -8.40
N LEU A 98 -3.67 15.18 -8.54
CA LEU A 98 -4.84 14.98 -9.43
C LEU A 98 -4.47 14.94 -10.92
N ALA A 99 -3.48 15.74 -11.30
CA ALA A 99 -3.17 16.00 -12.71
C ALA A 99 -2.65 14.74 -13.44
N ASP A 100 -1.89 13.90 -12.77
CA ASP A 100 -1.14 12.79 -13.37
C ASP A 100 -1.11 11.52 -12.50
N GLY A 101 -1.68 11.56 -11.29
CA GLY A 101 -1.61 10.44 -10.34
C GLY A 101 -0.25 10.24 -9.71
N ASN A 102 0.70 11.17 -9.89
CA ASN A 102 1.99 11.09 -9.24
C ASN A 102 1.79 11.05 -7.73
N THR A 103 2.43 10.07 -7.10
CA THR A 103 2.25 9.78 -5.68
C THR A 103 3.59 9.92 -4.98
N SER A 104 3.63 10.72 -3.92
CA SER A 104 4.85 11.01 -3.17
C SER A 104 4.56 11.13 -1.69
N ARG A 105 5.58 10.92 -0.87
CA ARG A 105 5.48 11.23 0.56
C ARG A 105 5.30 12.73 0.75
N VAL A 106 4.48 13.12 1.71
CA VAL A 106 4.42 14.48 2.21
C VAL A 106 5.64 14.71 3.09
N GLU A 107 6.63 15.35 2.51
CA GLU A 107 7.67 16.05 3.27
C GLU A 107 7.17 17.47 3.56
N ALA A 108 7.87 18.25 4.38
CA ALA A 108 7.48 19.63 4.75
C ALA A 108 7.42 20.64 3.57
N MET A 109 7.30 20.15 2.33
CA MET A 109 7.08 20.92 1.11
C MET A 109 5.64 21.43 0.99
N LEU A 110 5.53 22.64 0.45
CA LEU A 110 4.27 23.22 0.01
C LEU A 110 3.90 22.59 -1.34
N PHE A 111 2.78 21.86 -1.38
CA PHE A 111 2.19 21.43 -2.64
C PHE A 111 1.56 22.64 -3.32
N GLY A 112 2.11 23.04 -4.46
CA GLY A 112 1.51 24.07 -5.33
C GLY A 112 0.37 23.53 -6.21
N GLU A 113 0.04 22.25 -6.09
CA GLU A 113 -0.86 21.53 -6.98
C GLU A 113 -2.01 20.89 -6.20
N SER A 114 -3.13 20.68 -6.88
CA SER A 114 -4.27 19.99 -6.30
C SER A 114 -4.04 18.49 -6.20
N GLY A 115 -4.41 17.91 -5.06
CA GLY A 115 -4.27 16.48 -4.77
C GLY A 115 -4.96 16.08 -3.49
N TRP A 116 -4.88 14.79 -3.17
CA TRP A 116 -5.34 14.25 -1.90
C TRP A 116 -4.16 13.91 -1.02
N VAL A 117 -4.35 14.09 0.29
CA VAL A 117 -3.42 13.64 1.31
C VAL A 117 -4.12 12.61 2.19
N PHE A 118 -3.45 11.50 2.46
CA PHE A 118 -3.94 10.46 3.37
C PHE A 118 -2.80 9.89 4.20
N ASP A 119 -3.14 9.41 5.39
CA ASP A 119 -2.23 8.67 6.25
C ASP A 119 -2.20 7.20 5.82
N MET A 120 -1.04 6.75 5.35
CA MET A 120 -0.82 5.39 4.91
C MET A 120 -0.27 4.49 6.03
N ALA A 121 0.18 5.05 7.16
CA ALA A 121 0.74 4.28 8.25
C ALA A 121 -0.30 3.36 8.89
N GLU A 122 -1.51 3.87 9.14
CA GLU A 122 -2.60 3.07 9.72
C GLU A 122 -3.09 1.97 8.76
N GLU A 123 -3.12 2.24 7.45
CA GLU A 123 -3.50 1.23 6.47
C GLU A 123 -2.43 0.14 6.33
N ARG A 124 -1.14 0.50 6.32
CA ARG A 124 -0.05 -0.49 6.37
C ARG A 124 -0.10 -1.34 7.62
N LYS A 125 -0.33 -0.72 8.78
CA LYS A 125 -0.47 -1.42 10.06
C LYS A 125 -1.65 -2.39 10.04
N ARG A 126 -2.82 -1.96 9.55
CA ARG A 126 -4.00 -2.82 9.40
C ARG A 126 -3.72 -4.04 8.52
N ILE A 127 -3.08 -3.83 7.36
CA ILE A 127 -2.69 -4.92 6.47
C ILE A 127 -1.64 -5.82 7.14
N ASN A 128 -0.60 -5.28 7.77
CA ASN A 128 0.41 -6.07 8.46
C ASN A 128 -0.16 -6.94 9.58
N VAL A 129 -1.14 -6.42 10.33
CA VAL A 129 -1.88 -7.21 11.34
C VAL A 129 -2.67 -8.34 10.69
N TYR A 130 -3.39 -8.06 9.60
CA TYR A 130 -4.12 -9.10 8.85
C TYR A 130 -3.19 -10.20 8.34
N LEU A 131 -1.99 -9.83 7.89
CA LEU A 131 -0.97 -10.76 7.41
C LEU A 131 -0.26 -11.54 8.53
N GLY A 132 -0.53 -11.22 9.81
CA GLY A 132 0.14 -11.83 10.95
C GLY A 132 1.61 -11.40 11.09
N VAL A 133 2.00 -10.27 10.51
CA VAL A 133 3.39 -9.79 10.42
C VAL A 133 3.75 -8.80 11.55
N ALA A 134 2.88 -8.60 12.55
CA ALA A 134 3.11 -7.62 13.63
C ALA A 134 3.32 -8.30 15.01
N PRO A 135 4.20 -7.75 15.88
CA PRO A 135 4.35 -6.32 16.09
C PRO A 135 5.65 -5.72 15.56
N LEU A 136 5.60 -4.39 15.33
CA LEU A 136 6.75 -3.52 15.15
C LEU A 136 7.85 -3.98 16.10
N GLN A 137 9.00 -4.38 15.57
CA GLN A 137 10.24 -4.29 16.33
C GLN A 137 10.38 -2.80 16.66
N ARG A 138 9.86 -2.39 17.83
CA ARG A 138 10.41 -1.24 18.55
C ARG A 138 11.90 -1.48 18.51
N GLU A 139 12.64 -0.52 17.97
CA GLU A 139 14.10 -0.55 17.95
C GLU A 139 14.56 -1.17 19.26
N LEU A 140 15.10 -2.40 19.18
CA LEU A 140 15.97 -2.87 20.24
C LEU A 140 17.14 -1.91 20.15
N VAL A 141 17.09 -0.86 20.97
CA VAL A 141 18.28 -0.12 21.32
C VAL A 141 19.22 -1.20 21.84
N LEU A 142 20.19 -1.58 21.00
CA LEU A 142 21.37 -2.27 21.45
C LEU A 142 22.02 -1.28 22.41
N VAL A 143 21.62 -1.35 23.68
CA VAL A 143 22.33 -0.72 24.77
C VAL A 143 23.65 -1.48 24.86
N ALA A 144 24.58 -1.10 24.00
CA ALA A 144 25.98 -1.29 24.22
C ALA A 144 26.41 -0.30 25.32
N ASP A 145 25.86 -0.44 26.52
CA ASP A 145 26.53 0.04 27.73
C ASP A 145 27.41 -1.14 28.18
N MET A 146 28.69 -1.15 27.80
CA MET A 146 29.72 -0.44 28.56
C MET A 146 29.55 -0.59 30.08
N HIS A 147 29.59 -1.82 30.57
CA HIS A 147 30.29 -2.05 31.84
C HIS A 147 31.81 -2.00 31.62
N THR A 148 32.30 -0.82 31.26
CA THR A 148 33.48 -0.27 31.92
C THR A 148 33.12 -0.05 33.39
N ARG A 149 33.61 -0.93 34.27
CA ARG A 149 33.95 -0.75 35.70
C ARG A 149 34.10 -2.16 36.29
N ALA A 150 35.14 -2.54 37.00
CA ALA A 150 36.30 -1.83 37.50
C ALA A 150 37.29 -2.87 38.07
N ARG A 151 38.56 -2.44 38.14
CA ARG A 151 39.74 -3.03 38.80
C ARG A 151 40.69 -3.80 37.89
#